data_AF-A0A1Z8SV53-F1
#
_entry.id   AF-A0A1Z8SV53-F1
#
_cell.length_a   1.000
_cell.length_b   1.000
_cell.length_c   1.000
_cell.angle_alpha   90.00
_cell.angle_beta   90.00
_cell.angle_gamma   90.00
#
_symmetry.space_group_name_H-M   'P 1'
#
loop_
_entity.id
_entity.type
_entity.pdbx_description
1 polymer ?
#
loop_
_entity_poly.entity_id
_entity_poly.type
_entity_poly.pdbx_seq_one_letter_code
_entity_poly.pdbx_strand_id
1 'polypeptide(L)'
;MTQFYKQSGFTLARANTSTRWLLTLFLLSVIGGCFVAALQYSSSAGGFSAENAREWVLGNEDDFEAEVLMGEKTPRELLAFIHDHIFSLGMLLFVVLHLVELTPWSTAIKVSLAFLGFGSLAGLLFSPLAIASGSNLALYTQIIGGTSLLLTLTLGSLACLDEMWWAPMRRRRRGKAEPPPSAPLFPKKKAEDVTPNGGCPLGYGSDKKESGDSSQEEPPESIATDQ
;
A
#
# COMPACT_ATOMS: atom_id res chain seq x y z
N MET A 1 22.45 -12.20 -13.75
CA MET A 1 21.74 -12.55 -12.50
C MET A 1 21.57 -11.29 -11.68
N THR A 2 20.33 -10.80 -11.56
CA THR A 2 19.99 -9.63 -10.75
C THR A 2 20.01 -10.03 -9.28
N GLN A 3 21.08 -9.69 -8.57
CA GLN A 3 21.09 -9.80 -7.11
C GLN A 3 20.14 -8.74 -6.54
N PHE A 4 18.93 -9.18 -6.17
CA PHE A 4 18.03 -8.40 -5.33
C PHE A 4 18.62 -8.32 -3.92
N TYR A 5 19.39 -7.26 -3.67
CA TYR A 5 19.86 -6.96 -2.33
C TYR A 5 18.70 -6.47 -1.45
N LYS A 6 18.38 -7.27 -0.44
CA LYS A 6 17.41 -6.95 0.62
C LYS A 6 17.92 -5.72 1.38
N GLN A 7 17.41 -4.52 1.07
CA GLN A 7 17.61 -3.34 1.91
C GLN A 7 16.89 -3.56 3.25
N SER A 8 17.59 -4.13 4.23
CA SER A 8 17.09 -4.25 5.60
C SER A 8 16.99 -2.85 6.22
N GLY A 9 15.77 -2.32 6.33
CA GLY A 9 15.51 -1.04 7.01
C GLY A 9 14.81 0.04 6.18
N PHE A 10 14.26 -0.29 5.00
CA PHE A 10 13.33 0.63 4.33
C PHE A 10 12.07 0.80 5.20
N THR A 11 11.77 2.04 5.60
CA THR A 11 10.56 2.40 6.34
C THR A 11 9.78 3.43 5.53
N LEU A 12 8.45 3.36 5.55
CA LEU A 12 7.58 4.29 4.80
C LEU A 12 7.89 5.76 5.09
N ALA A 13 8.32 6.06 6.32
CA ALA A 13 8.69 7.41 6.75
C ALA A 13 9.82 8.05 5.92
N ARG A 14 10.69 7.24 5.29
CA ARG A 14 11.85 7.71 4.51
C ARG A 14 11.62 7.72 2.99
N ALA A 15 10.39 7.44 2.55
CA ALA A 15 10.04 7.47 1.14
C ALA A 15 10.12 8.90 0.56
N ASN A 16 10.35 9.00 -0.76
CA ASN A 16 10.37 10.27 -1.49
C ASN A 16 9.01 10.98 -1.33
N THR A 17 9.02 12.33 -1.29
CA THR A 17 7.82 13.15 -1.09
C THR A 17 6.72 12.83 -2.10
N SER A 18 7.08 12.58 -3.36
CA SER A 18 6.14 12.16 -4.41
C SER A 18 5.42 10.85 -4.06
N THR A 19 6.17 9.83 -3.63
CA THR A 19 5.62 8.54 -3.21
C THR A 19 4.72 8.67 -1.98
N ARG A 20 5.08 9.54 -1.03
CA ARG A 20 4.26 9.76 0.19
C ARG A 20 2.89 10.31 -0.16
N TRP A 21 2.82 11.30 -1.06
CA TRP A 21 1.53 11.84 -1.52
C TRP A 21 0.71 10.81 -2.29
N LEU A 22 1.32 10.07 -3.21
CA LEU A 22 0.64 9.01 -3.96
C LEU A 22 0.03 7.96 -3.03
N LEU A 23 0.81 7.46 -2.05
CA LEU A 23 0.31 6.50 -1.07
C LEU A 23 -0.77 7.11 -0.17
N THR A 24 -0.64 8.38 0.21
CA THR A 24 -1.67 9.06 1.01
C THR A 24 -3.00 9.14 0.28
N LEU A 25 -2.99 9.52 -1.00
CA LEU A 25 -4.20 9.58 -1.83
C LEU A 25 -4.81 8.20 -2.03
N PHE A 26 -3.98 7.18 -2.28
CA PHE A 26 -4.43 5.78 -2.35
C PHE A 26 -5.12 5.35 -1.05
N LEU A 27 -4.49 5.54 0.11
CA LEU A 27 -5.03 5.14 1.41
C LEU A 27 -6.31 5.90 1.77
N LEU A 28 -6.39 7.19 1.43
CA LEU A 28 -7.64 7.96 1.59
C LEU A 28 -8.76 7.44 0.68
N SER A 29 -8.43 7.04 -0.55
CA SER A 29 -9.40 6.40 -1.44
C SER A 29 -9.88 5.06 -0.87
N VAL A 30 -9.01 4.26 -0.24
CA VAL A 30 -9.41 3.01 0.44
C VAL A 30 -10.36 3.30 1.60
N ILE A 31 -10.05 4.28 2.45
CA ILE A 31 -10.91 4.67 3.58
C ILE A 31 -12.27 5.20 3.07
N GLY A 32 -12.25 6.04 2.03
CA GLY A 32 -13.48 6.52 1.38
C GLY A 32 -14.29 5.38 0.78
N GLY A 33 -13.64 4.41 0.14
CA GLY A 33 -14.27 3.20 -0.38
C GLY A 33 -14.91 2.36 0.73
N CYS A 34 -14.25 2.20 1.88
CA CYS A 34 -14.81 1.52 3.04
C CYS A 34 -16.09 2.22 3.55
N PHE A 35 -16.08 3.55 3.60
CA PHE A 35 -17.25 4.34 4.01
C PHE A 35 -18.41 4.20 3.02
N VAL A 36 -18.14 4.31 1.71
CA VAL A 36 -19.15 4.11 0.67
C VAL A 36 -19.70 2.69 0.71
N ALA A 37 -18.86 1.67 0.89
CA ALA A 37 -19.30 0.28 1.00
C ALA A 37 -20.21 0.06 2.22
N ALA A 38 -19.89 0.66 3.37
CA ALA A 38 -20.74 0.59 4.56
C ALA A 38 -22.10 1.26 4.34
N LEU A 39 -22.13 2.43 3.68
CA LEU A 39 -23.38 3.10 3.33
C LEU A 39 -24.21 2.29 2.33
N GLN A 40 -23.56 1.76 1.29
CA GLN A 40 -24.22 0.93 0.29
C GLN A 40 -24.85 -0.29 0.94
N TYR A 41 -24.10 -1.00 1.79
CA TYR A 41 -24.63 -2.14 2.55
C TYR A 41 -25.82 -1.72 3.44
N SER A 42 -25.71 -0.63 4.19
CA SER A 42 -26.81 -0.13 5.03
C SER A 42 -28.04 0.24 4.22
N SER A 43 -27.88 0.81 3.02
CA SER A 43 -28.99 1.18 2.13
C SER A 43 -29.62 -0.04 1.46
N SER A 44 -28.82 -1.05 1.09
CA SER A 44 -29.29 -2.23 0.36
C SER A 44 -29.82 -3.33 1.26
N ALA A 45 -29.37 -3.43 2.51
CA ALA A 45 -29.88 -4.38 3.49
C ALA A 45 -30.83 -3.71 4.51
N GLY A 46 -31.07 -2.40 4.45
CA GLY A 46 -31.92 -1.70 5.42
C GLY A 46 -31.34 -1.65 6.85
N GLY A 47 -30.06 -2.01 7.06
CA GLY A 47 -29.40 -1.99 8.38
C GLY A 47 -28.34 -3.08 8.58
N PHE A 48 -27.84 -3.21 9.81
CA PHE A 48 -26.78 -4.15 10.22
C PHE A 48 -27.31 -5.38 11.00
N SER A 49 -28.59 -5.70 10.87
CA SER A 49 -29.20 -6.86 11.54
C SER A 49 -28.95 -8.18 10.76
N ALA A 50 -29.02 -9.31 11.46
CA ALA A 50 -28.97 -10.64 10.85
C ALA A 50 -30.20 -10.93 9.96
N GLU A 51 -31.34 -10.35 10.31
CA GLU A 51 -32.61 -10.49 9.57
C GLU A 51 -32.54 -9.77 8.22
N ASN A 52 -32.11 -8.52 8.23
CA ASN A 52 -31.75 -7.72 7.06
C ASN A 52 -30.76 -8.41 6.10
N ALA A 53 -29.75 -9.10 6.65
CA ALA A 53 -28.80 -9.87 5.84
C ALA A 53 -29.44 -11.11 5.20
N ARG A 54 -30.45 -11.70 5.86
CA ARG A 54 -31.22 -12.83 5.35
C ARG A 54 -32.14 -12.36 4.22
N GLU A 55 -32.90 -11.30 4.43
CA GLU A 55 -33.79 -10.69 3.43
C GLU A 55 -33.03 -10.26 2.18
N TRP A 56 -31.82 -9.74 2.33
CA TRP A 56 -30.98 -9.39 1.19
C TRP A 56 -30.60 -10.59 0.30
N VAL A 57 -30.47 -11.80 0.87
CA VAL A 57 -30.13 -13.02 0.10
C VAL A 57 -31.38 -13.75 -0.39
N LEU A 58 -32.32 -14.04 0.51
CA LEU A 58 -33.49 -14.87 0.26
C LEU A 58 -34.68 -14.08 -0.31
N GLY A 59 -34.60 -12.76 -0.33
CA GLY A 59 -35.73 -11.90 -0.66
C GLY A 59 -36.72 -11.77 0.49
N ASN A 60 -37.64 -10.82 0.34
CA ASN A 60 -38.78 -10.59 1.23
C ASN A 60 -40.09 -10.50 0.42
N GLU A 61 -40.22 -11.34 -0.61
CA GLU A 61 -41.39 -11.34 -1.51
C GLU A 61 -42.67 -11.85 -0.81
N ASP A 62 -42.51 -12.64 0.25
CA ASP A 62 -43.61 -13.22 1.01
C ASP A 62 -44.19 -12.26 2.06
N ASP A 63 -43.51 -11.15 2.35
CA ASP A 63 -43.96 -10.15 3.32
C ASP A 63 -44.65 -8.98 2.61
N PHE A 64 -45.98 -8.99 2.68
CA PHE A 64 -46.84 -7.96 2.10
C PHE A 64 -46.83 -6.63 2.87
N GLU A 65 -46.25 -6.57 4.07
CA GLU A 65 -46.10 -5.35 4.87
C GLU A 65 -44.72 -4.69 4.72
N ALA A 66 -43.81 -5.27 3.94
CA ALA A 66 -42.47 -4.75 3.74
C ALA A 66 -42.46 -3.38 3.02
N GLU A 67 -41.73 -2.40 3.58
CA GLU A 67 -41.57 -1.06 2.96
C GLU A 67 -40.82 -1.13 1.61
N VAL A 68 -39.97 -2.14 1.41
CA VAL A 68 -39.19 -2.36 0.18
C VAL A 68 -39.20 -3.85 -0.17
N LEU A 69 -39.78 -4.20 -1.32
CA LEU A 69 -39.75 -5.56 -1.87
C LEU A 69 -38.35 -5.90 -2.39
N MET A 70 -37.76 -6.99 -1.88
CA MET A 70 -36.49 -7.54 -2.34
C MET A 70 -36.72 -8.95 -2.90
N GLY A 71 -36.22 -9.22 -4.10
CA GLY A 71 -36.32 -10.56 -4.70
C GLY A 71 -35.20 -11.50 -4.27
N GLU A 72 -35.48 -12.81 -4.28
CA GLU A 72 -34.48 -13.84 -4.01
C GLU A 72 -33.32 -13.74 -5.01
N LYS A 73 -32.08 -13.75 -4.49
CA LYS A 73 -30.91 -13.66 -5.36
C LYS A 73 -30.63 -15.00 -6.02
N THR A 74 -30.50 -14.99 -7.34
CA THR A 74 -30.19 -16.21 -8.10
C THR A 74 -28.74 -16.66 -7.86
N PRO A 75 -28.43 -17.98 -7.95
CA PRO A 75 -27.06 -18.49 -7.79
C PRO A 75 -26.04 -17.84 -8.73
N ARG A 76 -26.49 -17.41 -9.92
CA ARG A 76 -25.65 -16.70 -10.90
C ARG A 76 -25.26 -15.30 -10.39
N GLU A 77 -26.18 -14.58 -9.76
CA GLU A 77 -25.90 -13.27 -9.18
C GLU A 77 -24.96 -13.37 -7.98
N LEU A 78 -25.14 -14.38 -7.12
CA LEU A 78 -24.19 -14.65 -6.03
C LEU A 78 -22.79 -14.96 -6.55
N LEU A 79 -22.67 -15.76 -7.62
CA LEU A 79 -21.38 -16.12 -8.18
C LEU A 79 -20.68 -14.92 -8.85
N ALA A 80 -21.44 -14.06 -9.54
CA ALA A 80 -20.93 -12.81 -10.09
C ALA A 80 -20.41 -11.88 -8.97
N PHE A 81 -21.17 -11.76 -7.88
CA PHE A 81 -20.73 -11.03 -6.69
C PHE A 81 -19.40 -11.58 -6.15
N ILE A 82 -19.29 -12.89 -5.94
CA ILE A 82 -18.06 -13.53 -5.45
C ILE A 82 -16.89 -13.27 -6.39
N HIS A 83 -17.08 -13.43 -7.71
CA HIS A 83 -16.04 -13.22 -8.71
C HIS A 83 -15.48 -11.80 -8.69
N ASP A 84 -16.35 -10.79 -8.63
CA ASP A 84 -15.92 -9.39 -8.65
C ASP A 84 -15.20 -9.01 -7.35
N HIS A 85 -15.65 -9.57 -6.22
CA HIS A 85 -15.11 -9.24 -4.90
C HIS A 85 -13.83 -10.03 -4.57
N ILE A 86 -13.70 -11.29 -5.00
CA ILE A 86 -12.52 -12.11 -4.69
C ILE A 86 -11.24 -11.52 -5.30
N PHE A 87 -11.33 -11.01 -6.53
CA PHE A 87 -10.18 -10.43 -7.20
C PHE A 87 -9.90 -9.01 -6.68
N SER A 88 -10.90 -8.13 -6.70
CA SER A 88 -10.71 -6.72 -6.36
C SER A 88 -10.37 -6.51 -4.88
N LEU A 89 -11.14 -7.10 -3.96
CA LEU A 89 -10.89 -6.99 -2.52
C LEU A 89 -9.67 -7.81 -2.10
N GLY A 90 -9.41 -8.95 -2.74
CA GLY A 90 -8.20 -9.73 -2.52
C GLY A 90 -6.93 -8.94 -2.85
N MET A 91 -6.90 -8.28 -4.02
CA MET A 91 -5.78 -7.42 -4.41
C MET A 91 -5.67 -6.18 -3.51
N LEU A 92 -6.79 -5.54 -3.18
CA LEU A 92 -6.80 -4.37 -2.29
C LEU A 92 -6.23 -4.73 -0.90
N LEU A 93 -6.71 -5.82 -0.31
CA LEU A 93 -6.26 -6.31 0.98
C LEU A 93 -4.77 -6.66 0.94
N PHE A 94 -4.33 -7.36 -0.11
CA PHE A 94 -2.92 -7.69 -0.30
C PHE A 94 -2.03 -6.44 -0.31
N VAL A 95 -2.41 -5.41 -1.07
CA VAL A 95 -1.64 -4.15 -1.16
C VAL A 95 -1.60 -3.44 0.19
N VAL A 96 -2.73 -3.30 0.89
CA VAL A 96 -2.78 -2.61 2.19
C VAL A 96 -1.96 -3.36 3.24
N LEU A 97 -2.11 -4.68 3.35
CA LEU A 97 -1.33 -5.49 4.29
C LEU A 97 0.17 -5.48 3.95
N HIS A 98 0.51 -5.46 2.66
CA HIS A 98 1.91 -5.32 2.24
C HIS A 98 2.50 -3.96 2.66
N LEU A 99 1.73 -2.87 2.59
CA LEU A 99 2.16 -1.58 3.13
C LEU A 99 2.30 -1.61 4.66
N VAL A 100 1.41 -2.33 5.36
CA VAL A 100 1.51 -2.55 6.81
C VAL A 100 2.79 -3.31 7.18
N GLU A 101 3.24 -4.28 6.37
CA GLU A 101 4.50 -4.99 6.59
C GLU A 101 5.73 -4.06 6.60
N LEU A 102 5.68 -2.97 5.83
CA LEU A 102 6.73 -1.95 5.75
C LEU A 102 6.70 -0.95 6.93
N THR A 103 5.71 -1.05 7.83
CA THR A 103 5.64 -0.25 9.06
C THR A 103 6.45 -0.89 10.19
N PRO A 104 6.92 -0.12 11.20
CA PRO A 104 7.68 -0.65 12.34
C PRO A 104 6.81 -1.33 13.41
N TRP A 105 5.58 -1.75 13.09
CA TRP A 105 4.71 -2.48 14.03
C TRP A 105 5.29 -3.84 14.42
N SER A 106 4.84 -4.36 15.58
CA SER A 106 5.27 -5.67 16.04
C SER A 106 4.80 -6.75 15.07
N THR A 107 5.64 -7.77 14.87
CA THR A 107 5.35 -8.88 13.96
C THR A 107 4.03 -9.59 14.30
N ALA A 108 3.72 -9.71 15.59
CA ALA A 108 2.47 -10.33 16.04
C ALA A 108 1.23 -9.57 15.53
N ILE A 109 1.21 -8.24 15.59
CA ILE A 109 0.06 -7.44 15.12
C ILE A 109 -0.09 -7.58 13.61
N LYS A 110 1.02 -7.54 12.86
CA LYS A 110 1.01 -7.67 11.39
C LYS A 110 0.43 -9.02 10.96
N VAL A 111 0.92 -10.10 11.57
CA VAL A 111 0.44 -11.45 11.29
C VAL A 111 -1.03 -11.61 11.67
N SER A 112 -1.44 -11.10 12.83
CA SER A 112 -2.85 -11.12 13.24
C SER A 112 -3.75 -10.34 12.28
N LEU A 113 -3.35 -9.14 11.82
CA LEU A 113 -4.11 -8.37 10.82
C LEU A 113 -4.21 -9.12 9.49
N ALA A 114 -3.16 -9.83 9.07
CA ALA A 114 -3.18 -10.59 7.84
C ALA A 114 -4.16 -11.76 7.92
N PHE A 115 -4.09 -12.56 8.99
CA PHE A 115 -5.04 -13.66 9.21
C PHE A 115 -6.47 -13.15 9.35
N LEU A 116 -6.67 -12.07 10.10
CA LEU A 116 -7.98 -11.46 10.27
C LEU A 116 -8.51 -10.98 8.91
N GLY A 117 -7.73 -10.21 8.15
CA GLY A 117 -8.14 -9.68 6.85
C GLY A 117 -8.52 -10.77 5.85
N PHE A 118 -7.65 -11.76 5.63
CA PHE A 118 -7.93 -12.83 4.66
C PHE A 118 -9.03 -13.79 5.15
N GLY A 119 -9.11 -14.06 6.46
CA GLY A 119 -10.19 -14.84 7.05
C GLY A 119 -11.55 -14.14 6.89
N SER A 120 -11.59 -12.82 7.11
CA SER A 120 -12.80 -12.00 6.92
C SER A 120 -13.21 -11.92 5.45
N LEU A 121 -12.26 -11.80 4.51
CA LEU A 121 -12.54 -11.86 3.08
C LEU A 121 -13.14 -13.22 2.69
N ALA A 122 -12.55 -14.32 3.15
CA ALA A 122 -13.10 -15.65 2.90
C ALA A 122 -14.52 -15.78 3.47
N GLY A 123 -14.73 -15.35 4.72
CA GLY A 123 -16.04 -15.34 5.35
C GLY A 123 -17.08 -14.57 4.53
N LEU A 124 -16.74 -13.36 4.08
CA LEU A 124 -17.62 -12.51 3.27
C LEU A 124 -18.00 -13.14 1.92
N LEU A 125 -17.09 -13.89 1.29
CA LEU A 125 -17.32 -14.51 -0.02
C LEU A 125 -18.10 -15.83 0.09
N PHE A 126 -17.80 -16.65 1.09
CA PHE A 126 -18.47 -17.95 1.27
C PHE A 126 -19.84 -17.83 1.95
N SER A 127 -20.05 -16.77 2.72
CA SER A 127 -21.25 -16.59 3.51
C SER A 127 -22.54 -16.51 2.66
N PRO A 128 -22.64 -15.74 1.57
CA PRO A 128 -23.86 -15.69 0.75
C PRO A 128 -24.24 -17.07 0.19
N LEU A 129 -23.25 -17.87 -0.21
CA LEU A 129 -23.47 -19.24 -0.68
C LEU A 129 -24.00 -20.16 0.43
N ALA A 130 -23.52 -19.96 1.66
CA ALA A 130 -23.99 -20.71 2.82
C ALA A 130 -25.37 -20.25 3.32
N ILE A 131 -25.76 -18.99 3.09
CA ILE A 131 -27.14 -18.51 3.34
C ILE A 131 -28.09 -19.18 2.34
N ALA A 132 -27.70 -19.24 1.06
CA ALA A 132 -28.48 -19.92 0.02
C ALA A 132 -28.66 -21.44 0.27
N SER A 133 -27.75 -22.09 1.01
CA SER A 133 -27.91 -23.49 1.41
C SER A 133 -28.71 -23.70 2.71
N GLY A 134 -29.25 -22.61 3.30
CA GLY A 134 -30.13 -22.64 4.47
C GLY A 134 -29.42 -22.58 5.83
N SER A 135 -28.15 -22.18 5.88
CA SER A 135 -27.40 -22.11 7.15
C SER A 135 -27.59 -20.77 7.87
N ASN A 136 -28.16 -20.80 9.08
CA ASN A 136 -28.30 -19.61 9.93
C ASN A 136 -26.96 -19.07 10.45
N LEU A 137 -25.92 -19.91 10.54
CA LEU A 137 -24.57 -19.48 10.92
C LEU A 137 -23.97 -18.55 9.86
N ALA A 138 -24.38 -18.71 8.61
CA ALA A 138 -23.86 -17.93 7.50
C ALA A 138 -24.20 -16.43 7.66
N LEU A 139 -25.36 -16.09 8.24
CA LEU A 139 -25.76 -14.71 8.54
C LEU A 139 -24.75 -13.99 9.43
N TYR A 140 -24.29 -14.65 10.49
CA TYR A 140 -23.28 -14.09 11.38
C TYR A 140 -21.93 -13.98 10.69
N THR A 141 -21.54 -14.96 9.87
CA THR A 141 -20.29 -14.88 9.12
C THR A 141 -20.30 -13.76 8.07
N GLN A 142 -21.46 -13.41 7.50
CA GLN A 142 -21.60 -12.26 6.59
C GLN A 142 -21.26 -10.95 7.30
N ILE A 143 -21.94 -10.71 8.43
CA ILE A 143 -21.84 -9.44 9.15
C ILE A 143 -20.47 -9.32 9.81
N ILE A 144 -20.02 -10.36 10.51
CA ILE A 144 -18.72 -10.37 11.17
C ILE A 144 -17.60 -10.30 10.12
N GLY A 145 -17.72 -11.04 9.02
CA GLY A 145 -16.75 -11.02 7.91
C GLY A 145 -16.65 -9.63 7.28
N GLY A 146 -17.78 -9.05 6.87
CA GLY A 146 -17.80 -7.72 6.26
C GLY A 146 -17.29 -6.61 7.18
N THR A 147 -17.77 -6.57 8.43
CA THR A 147 -17.35 -5.56 9.42
C THR A 147 -15.88 -5.70 9.77
N SER A 148 -15.38 -6.93 9.97
CA SER A 148 -13.98 -7.19 10.28
C SER A 148 -13.05 -6.88 9.09
N LEU A 149 -13.50 -7.12 7.85
CA LEU A 149 -12.75 -6.74 6.66
C LEU A 149 -12.61 -5.21 6.55
N LEU A 150 -13.72 -4.48 6.70
CA LEU A 150 -13.72 -3.01 6.70
C LEU A 150 -12.83 -2.44 7.82
N LEU A 151 -12.92 -3.02 9.01
CA LEU A 151 -12.09 -2.63 10.15
C LEU A 151 -10.60 -2.87 9.85
N THR A 152 -10.25 -4.02 9.27
CA THR A 152 -8.86 -4.36 8.94
C THR A 152 -8.29 -3.40 7.89
N LEU A 153 -9.05 -3.13 6.82
CA LEU A 153 -8.64 -2.19 5.77
C LEU A 153 -8.49 -0.76 6.32
N THR A 154 -9.41 -0.33 7.18
CA THR A 154 -9.37 1.00 7.79
C THR A 154 -8.19 1.13 8.76
N LEU A 155 -8.02 0.18 9.68
CA LEU A 155 -6.91 0.18 10.65
C LEU A 155 -5.56 0.06 9.93
N GLY A 156 -5.44 -0.80 8.93
CA GLY A 156 -4.22 -0.93 8.13
C GLY A 156 -3.88 0.37 7.40
N SER A 157 -4.89 1.04 6.83
CA SER A 157 -4.71 2.32 6.15
C SER A 157 -4.31 3.44 7.10
N LEU A 158 -4.97 3.54 8.26
CA LEU A 158 -4.63 4.50 9.31
C LEU A 158 -3.24 4.25 9.89
N ALA A 159 -2.84 2.99 10.09
CA ALA A 159 -1.50 2.64 10.54
C ALA A 159 -0.41 3.12 9.57
N CYS A 160 -0.64 2.93 8.27
CA CYS A 160 0.27 3.40 7.23
C CYS A 160 0.35 4.93 7.17
N LEU A 161 -0.80 5.62 7.29
CA LEU A 161 -0.86 7.09 7.33
C LEU A 161 -0.17 7.66 8.58
N ASP A 162 -0.42 7.08 9.76
CA ASP A 162 0.19 7.47 11.03
C ASP A 162 1.72 7.32 10.99
N GLU A 163 2.23 6.21 10.46
CA GLU A 163 3.68 6.02 10.29
C GLU A 163 4.27 7.00 9.28
N MET A 164 3.53 7.35 8.23
CA MET A 164 4.03 8.24 7.20
C MET A 164 4.07 9.70 7.66
N TRP A 165 3.06 10.18 8.38
CA TRP A 165 2.94 11.62 8.71
C TRP A 165 3.22 11.94 10.18
N TRP A 166 2.70 11.12 11.09
CA TRP A 166 2.79 11.40 12.53
C TRP A 166 4.04 10.82 13.18
N ALA A 167 4.54 9.66 12.75
CA ALA A 167 5.76 9.08 13.32
C ALA A 167 7.02 9.95 13.15
N PRO A 168 7.28 10.58 11.99
CA PRO A 168 8.39 11.53 11.85
C PRO A 168 8.26 12.71 12.81
N MET A 169 7.04 13.23 12.98
CA MET A 169 6.76 14.34 13.88
C MET A 169 6.97 13.94 15.36
N ARG A 170 6.56 12.73 15.76
CA ARG A 170 6.79 12.18 17.11
C ARG A 170 8.28 11.92 17.39
N ARG A 171 9.04 11.44 16.40
CA ARG A 171 10.50 11.25 16.53
C ARG A 171 11.21 12.60 16.71
N ARG A 172 10.84 13.61 15.92
CA ARG A 172 11.36 14.99 16.05
C ARG A 172 11.05 15.59 17.43
N ARG A 173 9.84 15.39 17.96
CA ARG A 173 9.45 15.85 19.31
C ARG A 173 10.17 15.12 20.45
N ARG A 174 10.54 13.85 20.26
CA ARG A 174 11.22 13.02 21.29
C ARG A 174 12.74 13.14 21.28
N GLY A 175 13.32 13.96 20.40
CA GLY A 175 14.78 14.13 20.31
C GLY A 175 15.56 12.85 19.99
N LYS A 176 14.89 11.78 19.53
CA LYS A 176 15.55 10.53 19.16
C LYS A 176 16.10 10.68 17.75
N ALA A 177 17.40 10.43 17.59
CA ALA A 177 18.06 10.35 16.29
C ALA A 177 17.30 9.37 15.39
N GLU A 178 17.18 9.72 14.10
CA GLU A 178 16.64 8.79 13.11
C GLU A 178 17.42 7.47 13.19
N PRO A 179 16.75 6.31 13.03
CA PRO A 179 17.47 5.04 12.93
C PRO A 179 18.52 5.19 11.82
N PRO A 180 19.79 4.82 12.09
CA PRO A 180 20.88 5.10 11.19
C PRO A 180 20.53 4.56 9.79
N PRO A 181 20.81 5.33 8.73
CA PRO A 181 20.52 4.85 7.39
C PRO A 181 21.19 3.49 7.20
N SER A 182 20.46 2.57 6.57
CA SER A 182 21.06 1.31 6.10
C SER A 182 22.36 1.63 5.37
N ALA A 183 23.41 0.86 5.66
CA ALA A 183 24.74 1.09 5.12
C ALA A 183 24.65 1.30 3.60
N PRO A 184 25.38 2.29 3.04
CA PRO A 184 25.31 2.61 1.63
C PRO A 184 25.58 1.34 0.80
N LEU A 185 24.75 1.14 -0.23
CA LEU A 185 24.75 -0.05 -1.10
C LEU A 185 26.13 -0.34 -1.72
N PHE A 186 26.92 0.71 -1.87
CA PHE A 186 28.32 0.65 -2.23
C PHE A 186 29.12 1.18 -1.04
N PRO A 187 29.97 0.36 -0.41
CA PRO A 187 30.96 0.92 0.50
C PRO A 187 31.73 1.97 -0.30
N LYS A 188 31.80 3.20 0.22
CA LYS A 188 32.72 4.20 -0.34
C LYS A 188 34.08 3.51 -0.36
N LYS A 189 34.64 3.29 -1.56
CA LYS A 189 36.02 2.85 -1.72
C LYS A 189 36.83 3.79 -0.82
N LYS A 190 37.44 3.27 0.26
CA LYS A 190 38.36 4.05 1.06
C LYS A 190 39.40 4.57 0.08
N ALA A 191 39.56 5.88 0.00
CA ALA A 191 40.58 6.52 -0.84
C ALA A 191 42.02 6.24 -0.34
N GLU A 192 42.20 5.30 0.58
CA GLU A 192 43.48 4.94 1.21
C GLU A 192 44.09 3.64 0.68
N ASP A 193 43.42 2.93 -0.23
CA ASP A 193 43.99 1.75 -0.90
C ASP A 193 44.36 2.08 -2.36
N VAL A 194 45.15 3.16 -2.51
CA VAL A 194 46.02 3.31 -3.68
C VAL A 194 47.41 2.89 -3.22
N THR A 195 47.64 1.58 -3.18
CA THR A 195 49.01 1.06 -3.25
C THR A 195 49.65 1.60 -4.53
N PRO A 196 50.87 2.17 -4.50
CA PRO A 196 51.50 2.77 -5.66
C PRO A 196 51.94 1.75 -6.73
N ASN A 197 51.62 0.47 -6.60
CA ASN A 197 52.06 -0.62 -7.48
C ASN A 197 50.96 -1.67 -7.71
N GLY A 198 49.81 -1.26 -8.23
CA GLY A 198 48.73 -2.17 -8.62
C GLY A 198 48.08 -1.70 -9.90
N GLY A 199 48.54 -2.23 -11.04
CA GLY A 199 48.04 -1.91 -12.37
C GLY A 199 46.52 -2.08 -12.47
N CYS A 200 45.88 -1.13 -13.16
CA CYS A 200 44.48 -1.22 -13.52
C CYS A 200 44.28 -2.41 -14.48
N PRO A 201 43.37 -3.37 -14.21
CA PRO A 201 43.13 -4.50 -15.12
C PRO A 201 42.25 -4.12 -16.33
N LEU A 202 41.92 -2.85 -16.49
CA LEU A 202 41.27 -2.33 -17.69
C LEU A 202 42.21 -1.33 -18.34
N GLY A 203 43.04 -1.87 -19.25
CA GLY A 203 43.88 -1.09 -20.12
C GLY A 203 43.03 -0.14 -20.96
N TYR A 204 43.17 1.14 -20.67
CA TYR A 204 43.13 2.17 -21.70
C TYR A 204 44.44 2.93 -21.58
N GLY A 205 45.33 2.67 -22.53
CA GLY A 205 46.64 3.29 -22.63
C GLY A 205 46.51 4.80 -22.71
N SER A 206 47.31 5.46 -21.89
CA SER A 206 47.71 6.85 -22.08
C SER A 206 48.46 7.00 -23.40
N ASP A 207 48.03 7.92 -24.26
CA ASP A 207 48.91 8.54 -25.23
C ASP A 207 49.09 10.02 -24.91
N LYS A 208 50.36 10.31 -24.58
CA LYS A 208 51.13 11.54 -24.74
C LYS A 208 50.59 12.91 -24.30
N LYS A 209 51.29 13.41 -23.27
CA LYS A 209 51.78 14.78 -23.14
C LYS A 209 52.21 15.37 -24.48
N GLU A 210 51.77 16.59 -24.75
CA GLU A 210 52.65 17.60 -25.33
C GLU A 210 52.49 18.90 -24.55
N SER A 211 53.60 19.28 -23.93
CA SER A 211 53.86 20.55 -23.26
C SER A 211 54.12 21.63 -24.30
N GLY A 212 53.49 22.78 -24.18
CA GLY A 212 53.76 23.96 -24.99
C GLY A 212 53.45 25.22 -24.20
N ASP A 213 54.50 25.77 -23.61
CA ASP A 213 54.56 27.01 -22.84
C ASP A 213 54.45 28.26 -23.72
N SER A 214 54.04 29.36 -23.09
CA SER A 214 54.49 30.76 -23.31
C SER A 214 53.51 31.80 -23.88
N SER A 215 53.55 32.96 -23.20
CA SER A 215 53.26 34.33 -23.67
C SER A 215 51.78 34.74 -23.68
N GLN A 216 51.28 35.54 -22.71
CA GLN A 216 51.44 36.99 -22.58
C GLN A 216 51.47 37.74 -23.93
N GLU A 217 50.34 38.35 -24.31
CA GLU A 217 50.29 39.71 -24.86
C GLU A 217 48.85 40.27 -24.78
N GLU A 218 48.78 41.58 -24.58
CA GLU A 218 47.63 42.43 -24.23
C GLU A 218 46.70 42.76 -25.43
N PRO A 219 45.56 43.47 -25.20
CA PRO A 219 44.51 43.71 -26.19
C PRO A 219 44.80 44.91 -27.11
N PRO A 220 44.13 45.00 -28.26
CA PRO A 220 43.07 46.03 -28.46
C PRO A 220 41.91 45.40 -29.28
N GLU A 221 40.78 45.99 -29.66
CA GLU A 221 40.39 47.37 -29.92
C GLU A 221 38.85 47.35 -30.14
N SER A 222 38.21 48.46 -29.82
CA SER A 222 36.83 48.79 -30.14
C SER A 222 36.50 48.67 -31.64
N ILE A 223 35.34 48.11 -32.00
CA ILE A 223 34.54 48.60 -33.14
C ILE A 223 33.04 48.47 -32.80
N ALA A 224 32.37 49.62 -32.76
CA ALA A 224 30.94 49.76 -32.89
C ALA A 224 30.55 49.67 -34.37
N THR A 225 29.43 49.03 -34.73
CA THR A 225 28.56 49.56 -35.78
C THR A 225 27.16 48.94 -35.75
N ASP A 226 26.19 49.83 -35.98
CA ASP A 226 24.76 49.59 -36.18
C ASP A 226 24.43 48.51 -37.21
N GLN A 227 23.35 47.76 -36.94
CA GLN A 227 22.16 47.64 -37.79
C GLN A 227 21.02 46.92 -37.05
#